data_AF-K9CWW0-F1
#
_entry.id   AF-K9CWW0-F1
#
_cell.length_a   1.000
_cell.length_b   1.000
_cell.length_c   1.000
_cell.angle_alpha   90.00
_cell.angle_beta   90.00
_cell.angle_gamma   90.00
#
_symmetry.space_group_name_H-M   'P 1'
#
loop_
_entity.id
_entity.type
_entity.pdbx_description
1 polymer ?
#
loop_
_entity_poly.entity_id
_entity_poly.type
_entity_poly.pdbx_seq_one_letter_code
_entity_poly.pdbx_strand_id
1 'polypeptide(L)'
;MRNAMIATVALSALAMPAIAQAPVRSERVQFARGTASKVIKASLKGYDMVDYLVGARAGQTMNVRLQTSNASNYFNVIAPGAGDTAMFVGSSAGNSFSGRLPANGDYRIRVYLMRNAARRNEVANYTLTVSVQALAATAAQVMPAATGPALTPGNMPAYCRGEVSGQYGTRPTYVKTGAIARAPGGFFIDGTIDKGSEGIKRFRCRFDAQRRFVDVMAMTPDGE
;
A
#
# COMPACT_ATOMS: atom_id res chain seq x y z
N MET A 1 -30.76 -9.55 85.14
CA MET A 1 -29.39 -9.04 84.95
C MET A 1 -28.65 -9.98 83.99
N ARG A 2 -27.88 -9.42 83.05
CA ARG A 2 -26.83 -10.02 82.17
C ARG A 2 -27.25 -10.62 80.81
N ASN A 3 -27.18 -9.77 79.76
CA ASN A 3 -26.29 -9.79 78.56
C ASN A 3 -25.51 -11.10 78.31
N ALA A 4 -25.14 -11.59 77.12
CA ALA A 4 -24.99 -11.16 75.72
C ALA A 4 -24.87 -12.49 74.88
N MET A 5 -24.74 -12.60 73.55
CA MET A 5 -23.95 -11.90 72.54
C MET A 5 -24.52 -12.20 71.14
N ILE A 6 -24.61 -11.19 70.29
CA ILE A 6 -24.79 -11.35 68.84
C ILE A 6 -23.40 -11.33 68.22
N ALA A 7 -23.00 -12.42 67.57
CA ALA A 7 -21.73 -12.53 66.86
C ALA A 7 -21.90 -12.02 65.42
N THR A 8 -21.35 -10.85 65.13
CA THR A 8 -21.32 -10.27 63.78
C THR A 8 -20.11 -10.79 63.02
N VAL A 9 -20.33 -11.61 62.00
CA VAL A 9 -19.28 -12.07 61.07
C VAL A 9 -19.01 -10.94 60.07
N ALA A 10 -17.82 -10.32 60.17
CA ALA A 10 -17.36 -9.30 59.22
C ALA A 10 -16.82 -9.96 57.95
N LEU A 11 -17.53 -9.77 56.82
CA LEU A 11 -17.11 -10.22 55.50
C LEU A 11 -16.13 -9.20 54.91
N SER A 12 -14.83 -9.39 55.13
CA SER A 12 -13.78 -8.55 54.57
C SER A 12 -13.59 -8.85 53.08
N ALA A 13 -14.09 -7.96 52.22
CA ALA A 13 -13.86 -7.98 50.78
C ALA A 13 -12.40 -7.61 50.46
N LEU A 14 -11.63 -8.59 49.97
CA LEU A 14 -10.30 -8.38 49.40
C LEU A 14 -10.43 -7.60 48.08
N ALA A 15 -10.16 -6.30 48.12
CA ALA A 15 -9.99 -5.50 46.90
C ALA A 15 -8.68 -5.92 46.22
N MET A 16 -8.78 -6.72 45.15
CA MET A 16 -7.62 -7.01 44.30
C MET A 16 -7.21 -5.72 43.56
N PRO A 17 -5.93 -5.31 43.60
CA PRO A 17 -5.47 -4.18 42.80
C PRO A 17 -5.54 -4.57 41.32
N ALA A 18 -6.36 -3.84 40.55
CA ALA A 18 -6.35 -3.91 39.10
C ALA A 18 -4.99 -3.38 38.60
N ILE A 19 -4.16 -4.27 38.04
CA ILE A 19 -2.93 -3.87 37.36
C ILE A 19 -3.36 -3.15 36.07
N ALA A 20 -3.43 -1.83 36.09
CA ALA A 20 -3.67 -1.02 34.90
C ALA A 20 -2.52 -1.27 33.91
N GLN A 21 -2.82 -1.90 32.77
CA GLN A 21 -1.87 -2.01 31.67
C GLN A 21 -1.49 -0.59 31.24
N ALA A 22 -0.20 -0.29 31.18
CA ALA A 22 0.26 1.02 30.75
C ALA A 22 -0.34 1.35 29.37
N PRO A 23 -0.85 2.57 29.16
CA PRO A 23 -1.49 2.94 27.91
C PRO A 23 -0.50 2.79 26.75
N VAL A 24 -0.94 2.14 25.67
CA VAL A 24 -0.15 1.96 24.44
C VAL A 24 0.27 3.33 23.91
N ARG A 25 1.57 3.52 23.70
CA ARG A 25 2.12 4.75 23.13
C ARG A 25 1.54 4.97 21.74
N SER A 26 0.99 6.16 21.49
CA SER A 26 0.40 6.51 20.20
C SER A 26 1.16 7.67 19.55
N GLU A 27 1.47 7.55 18.26
CA GLU A 27 2.20 8.57 17.49
C GLU A 27 1.47 8.90 16.18
N ARG A 28 1.17 10.18 15.93
CA ARG A 28 0.57 10.59 14.66
C ARG A 28 1.61 10.65 13.54
N VAL A 29 1.34 9.95 12.45
CA VAL A 29 2.11 9.99 11.22
C VAL A 29 1.66 11.17 10.37
N GLN A 30 2.51 12.19 10.29
CA GLN A 30 2.33 13.32 9.38
C GLN A 30 3.29 13.19 8.19
N PHE A 31 2.74 13.22 6.98
CA PHE A 31 3.52 13.30 5.75
C PHE A 31 3.98 14.74 5.51
N ALA A 32 5.17 14.91 4.95
CA ALA A 32 5.62 16.22 4.52
C ALA A 32 4.72 16.73 3.39
N ARG A 33 4.63 18.06 3.23
CA ARG A 33 3.82 18.65 2.16
C ARG A 33 4.28 18.12 0.80
N GLY A 34 3.34 17.60 0.02
CA GLY A 34 3.62 17.01 -1.30
C GLY A 34 4.18 15.58 -1.26
N THR A 35 4.39 14.98 -0.08
CA THR A 35 4.76 13.57 0.03
C THR A 35 3.57 12.73 0.46
N ALA A 36 3.58 11.47 0.04
CA ALA A 36 2.59 10.45 0.39
C ALA A 36 3.20 9.31 1.22
N SER A 37 4.42 9.53 1.73
CA SER A 37 5.23 8.52 2.42
C SER A 37 6.03 9.14 3.57
N LYS A 38 6.27 8.35 4.62
CA LYS A 38 7.16 8.66 5.73
C LYS A 38 7.96 7.41 6.13
N VAL A 39 9.23 7.63 6.45
CA VAL A 39 10.12 6.63 7.04
C VAL A 39 10.29 6.96 8.52
N ILE A 40 10.08 5.98 9.39
CA ILE A 40 10.17 6.10 10.84
C ILE A 40 11.24 5.13 11.32
N LYS A 41 12.26 5.63 12.03
CA LYS A 41 13.29 4.81 12.67
C LYS A 41 13.08 4.87 14.17
N ALA A 42 12.96 3.72 14.83
CA ALA A 42 12.66 3.64 16.25
C ALA A 42 13.15 2.31 16.85
N SER A 43 12.94 2.15 18.16
CA SER A 43 13.28 0.94 18.91
C SER A 43 12.11 0.52 19.80
N LEU A 44 11.93 -0.78 19.98
CA LEU A 44 11.00 -1.40 20.90
C LEU A 44 11.75 -2.33 21.85
N LYS A 45 11.31 -2.41 23.11
CA LYS A 45 11.87 -3.31 24.11
C LYS A 45 10.79 -4.05 24.87
N GLY A 46 10.98 -5.36 25.06
CA GLY A 46 10.08 -6.15 25.90
C GLY A 46 8.62 -6.08 25.43
N TYR A 47 7.71 -5.71 26.33
CA TYR A 47 6.28 -5.59 26.06
C TYR A 47 5.86 -4.22 25.49
N ASP A 48 6.82 -3.35 25.20
CA ASP A 48 6.53 -2.08 24.58
C ASP A 48 5.85 -2.30 23.21
N MET A 49 4.89 -1.43 22.93
CA MET A 49 4.16 -1.39 21.67
C MET A 49 3.81 0.05 21.32
N VAL A 50 3.70 0.32 20.02
CA VAL A 50 3.42 1.67 19.49
C VAL A 50 2.31 1.59 18.46
N ASP A 51 1.30 2.43 18.62
CA ASP A 51 0.26 2.64 17.62
C ASP A 51 0.61 3.89 16.78
N TYR A 52 1.04 3.70 15.55
CA TYR A 52 1.21 4.79 14.59
C TYR A 52 -0.13 5.12 13.92
N LEU A 53 -0.64 6.33 14.14
CA LEU A 53 -1.91 6.82 13.62
C LEU A 53 -1.73 7.46 12.25
N VAL A 54 -2.34 6.87 11.24
CA VAL A 54 -2.26 7.33 9.84
C VAL A 54 -3.64 7.78 9.39
N GLY A 55 -3.81 9.09 9.20
CA GLY A 55 -5.04 9.64 8.65
C GLY A 55 -5.16 9.31 7.16
N ALA A 56 -6.21 8.58 6.80
CA ALA A 56 -6.45 8.17 5.42
C ALA A 56 -7.95 8.08 5.10
N ARG A 57 -8.25 7.96 3.81
CA ARG A 57 -9.61 7.88 3.27
C ARG A 57 -9.89 6.51 2.66
N ALA A 58 -11.15 6.12 2.70
CA ALA A 58 -11.65 4.93 2.03
C ALA A 58 -11.27 4.97 0.54
N GLY A 59 -10.87 3.82 0.03
CA GLY A 59 -10.43 3.63 -1.35
C GLY A 59 -8.95 3.92 -1.59
N GLN A 60 -8.26 4.67 -0.74
CA GLN A 60 -6.80 4.84 -0.84
C GLN A 60 -6.08 3.50 -0.67
N THR A 61 -4.89 3.37 -1.24
CA THR A 61 -4.01 2.22 -0.98
C THR A 61 -2.97 2.61 0.06
N MET A 62 -2.89 1.84 1.15
CA MET A 62 -1.82 1.96 2.12
C MET A 62 -0.75 0.90 1.85
N ASN A 63 0.51 1.31 1.86
CA ASN A 63 1.63 0.38 1.92
C ASN A 63 2.39 0.57 3.23
N VAL A 64 2.71 -0.52 3.89
CA VAL A 64 3.50 -0.54 5.13
C VAL A 64 4.59 -1.57 4.97
N ARG A 65 5.84 -1.20 5.25
CA ARG A 65 6.98 -2.11 5.27
C ARG A 65 7.75 -1.96 6.57
N LEU A 66 7.99 -3.08 7.23
CA LEU A 66 8.80 -3.16 8.44
C LEU A 66 10.14 -3.83 8.12
N GLN A 67 11.22 -3.12 8.39
CA GLN A 67 12.57 -3.68 8.45
C GLN A 67 13.00 -3.65 9.91
N THR A 68 13.51 -4.75 10.44
CA THR A 68 13.77 -4.86 11.88
C THR A 68 14.98 -5.74 12.16
N SER A 69 15.69 -5.45 13.25
CA SER A 69 16.80 -6.27 13.75
C SER A 69 16.34 -7.51 14.52
N ASN A 70 15.04 -7.68 14.77
CA ASN A 70 14.50 -8.79 15.54
C ASN A 70 13.40 -9.51 14.75
N ALA A 71 13.58 -10.80 14.47
CA ALA A 71 12.62 -11.60 13.70
C ALA A 71 11.24 -11.76 14.38
N SER A 72 11.15 -11.48 15.69
CA SER A 72 9.90 -11.50 16.45
C SER A 72 9.20 -10.14 16.50
N ASN A 73 9.70 -9.12 15.80
CA ASN A 73 9.06 -7.81 15.70
C ASN A 73 8.16 -7.73 14.46
N TYR A 74 6.89 -7.46 14.69
CA TYR A 74 5.84 -7.42 13.66
C TYR A 74 4.99 -6.16 13.80
N PHE A 75 4.09 -5.96 12.83
CA PHE A 75 3.05 -4.95 12.91
C PHE A 75 1.68 -5.49 12.50
N ASN A 76 0.63 -4.87 13.02
CA ASN A 76 -0.74 -5.07 12.57
C ASN A 76 -1.28 -3.76 11.98
N VAL A 77 -2.18 -3.85 11.00
CA VAL A 77 -2.96 -2.70 10.50
C VAL A 77 -4.40 -2.87 10.95
N ILE A 78 -4.92 -1.88 11.65
CA ILE A 78 -6.26 -1.89 12.24
C ILE A 78 -7.05 -0.70 11.68
N ALA A 79 -8.28 -0.98 11.21
CA ALA A 79 -9.15 0.03 10.64
C ALA A 79 -9.71 0.99 11.71
N PRO A 80 -10.08 2.23 11.32
CA PRO A 80 -10.91 3.09 12.16
C PRO A 80 -12.17 2.34 12.63
N GLY A 81 -12.45 2.38 13.93
CA GLY A 81 -13.64 1.75 14.52
C GLY A 81 -13.60 0.22 14.67
N ALA A 82 -12.52 -0.46 14.28
CA ALA A 82 -12.46 -1.94 14.29
C ALA A 82 -12.13 -2.58 15.66
N GLY A 83 -12.08 -1.80 16.75
CA GLY A 83 -11.54 -2.29 18.02
C GLY A 83 -10.13 -2.82 17.82
N ASP A 84 -9.78 -3.99 18.36
CA ASP A 84 -8.48 -4.65 18.13
C ASP A 84 -8.44 -5.61 16.93
N THR A 85 -9.49 -5.63 16.11
CA THR A 85 -9.55 -6.48 14.92
C THR A 85 -8.67 -5.89 13.82
N ALA A 86 -7.57 -6.57 13.51
CA ALA A 86 -6.66 -6.16 12.47
C ALA A 86 -7.09 -6.65 11.08
N MET A 87 -7.00 -5.78 10.07
CA MET A 87 -7.14 -6.16 8.66
C MET A 87 -5.85 -6.74 8.08
N PHE A 88 -4.73 -6.56 8.78
CA PHE A 88 -3.46 -7.19 8.47
C PHE A 88 -2.77 -7.60 9.77
N VAL A 89 -2.32 -8.85 9.83
CA VAL A 89 -1.62 -9.43 10.99
C VAL A 89 -0.22 -9.85 10.57
N GLY A 90 0.80 -9.07 10.95
CA GLY A 90 2.17 -9.28 10.47
C GLY A 90 2.80 -10.57 10.96
N SER A 91 2.45 -11.06 12.15
CA SER A 91 2.96 -12.34 12.65
C SER A 91 2.52 -13.56 11.82
N SER A 92 1.48 -13.41 10.99
CA SER A 92 1.00 -14.47 10.09
C SER A 92 1.31 -14.18 8.62
N ALA A 93 1.26 -12.90 8.21
CA ALA A 93 1.38 -12.48 6.81
C ALA A 93 2.76 -11.89 6.45
N GLY A 94 3.64 -11.68 7.42
CA GLY A 94 4.98 -11.14 7.23
C GLY A 94 5.10 -9.63 7.45
N ASN A 95 6.21 -9.05 7.00
CA ASN A 95 6.62 -7.69 7.34
C ASN A 95 6.29 -6.64 6.26
N SER A 96 5.33 -6.94 5.39
CA SER A 96 4.89 -6.02 4.34
C SER A 96 3.39 -6.12 4.13
N PHE A 97 2.74 -4.98 3.99
CA PHE A 97 1.32 -4.86 3.68
C PHE A 97 1.13 -3.90 2.51
N SER A 98 0.24 -4.27 1.60
CA SER A 98 -0.33 -3.39 0.59
C SER A 98 -1.82 -3.69 0.49
N GLY A 99 -2.66 -2.70 0.72
CA GLY A 99 -4.10 -2.93 0.75
C GLY A 99 -4.93 -1.68 0.56
N ARG A 100 -6.10 -1.87 -0.05
CA ARG A 100 -7.11 -0.83 -0.22
C ARG A 100 -7.84 -0.60 1.09
N LEU A 101 -7.93 0.66 1.49
CA LEU A 101 -8.49 1.07 2.77
C LEU A 101 -10.02 1.07 2.72
N PRO A 102 -10.72 0.39 3.66
CA PRO A 102 -12.18 0.28 3.63
C PRO A 102 -12.93 1.49 4.20
N ALA A 103 -12.27 2.39 4.96
CA ALA A 103 -12.93 3.40 5.76
C ALA A 103 -12.14 4.72 5.77
N ASN A 104 -12.83 5.81 6.10
CA ASN A 104 -12.20 7.09 6.41
C ASN A 104 -11.79 7.12 7.88
N GLY A 105 -10.63 7.71 8.18
CA GLY A 105 -10.21 7.99 9.55
C GLY A 105 -8.76 7.63 9.83
N ASP A 106 -8.43 7.53 11.11
CA ASP A 106 -7.10 7.16 11.58
C ASP A 106 -6.95 5.64 11.65
N TYR A 107 -6.11 5.12 10.78
CA TYR A 107 -5.66 3.73 10.82
C TYR A 107 -4.55 3.58 11.87
N ARG A 108 -4.57 2.47 12.61
CA ARG A 108 -3.53 2.14 13.58
C ARG A 108 -2.59 1.11 12.99
N ILE A 109 -1.32 1.49 12.84
CA ILE A 109 -0.23 0.56 12.58
C ILE A 109 0.42 0.25 13.91
N ARG A 110 0.05 -0.89 14.50
CA ARG A 110 0.52 -1.34 15.81
C ARG A 110 1.79 -2.14 15.65
N VAL A 111 2.93 -1.62 16.07
CA VAL A 111 4.22 -2.31 16.05
C VAL A 111 4.49 -2.91 17.42
N TYR A 112 4.90 -4.18 17.47
CA TYR A 112 5.07 -4.93 18.71
C TYR A 112 6.11 -6.05 18.58
N LEU A 113 6.53 -6.60 19.73
CA LEU A 113 7.28 -7.84 19.81
C LEU A 113 6.35 -9.00 20.17
N MET A 114 6.52 -10.15 19.50
CA MET A 114 5.85 -11.39 19.89
C MET A 114 6.27 -11.80 21.31
N ARG A 115 5.37 -12.50 21.99
CA ARG A 115 5.48 -12.86 23.42
C ARG A 115 6.80 -13.57 23.76
N ASN A 116 7.34 -14.38 22.86
CA ASN A 116 8.62 -15.07 23.05
C ASN A 116 9.79 -14.09 23.25
N ALA A 117 9.91 -13.06 22.40
CA ALA A 117 10.96 -12.04 22.51
C ALA A 117 10.66 -11.01 23.61
N ALA A 118 9.40 -10.61 23.74
CA ALA A 118 8.97 -9.65 24.76
C ALA A 118 9.28 -10.13 26.18
N ARG A 119 9.03 -11.42 26.47
CA ARG A 119 9.35 -12.04 27.77
C ARG A 119 10.84 -12.06 28.08
N ARG A 120 11.68 -12.17 27.06
CA ARG A 120 13.14 -12.12 27.19
C ARG A 120 13.69 -10.69 27.23
N ASN A 121 12.81 -9.69 27.30
CA ASN A 121 13.18 -8.27 27.33
C ASN A 121 14.07 -7.85 26.15
N GLU A 122 13.90 -8.51 25.00
CA GLU A 122 14.67 -8.25 23.81
C GLU A 122 14.37 -6.87 23.24
N VAL A 123 15.30 -6.37 22.43
CA VAL A 123 15.20 -5.09 21.74
C VAL A 123 15.05 -5.33 20.24
N ALA A 124 14.20 -4.53 19.60
CA ALA A 124 14.05 -4.47 18.15
C ALA A 124 14.29 -3.04 17.68
N ASN A 125 15.40 -2.81 16.97
CA ASN A 125 15.58 -1.58 16.21
C ASN A 125 14.93 -1.76 14.84
N TYR A 126 14.06 -0.84 14.45
CA TYR A 126 13.29 -0.99 13.22
C TYR A 126 13.18 0.31 12.42
N THR A 127 12.97 0.10 11.13
CA THR A 127 12.54 1.11 10.16
C THR A 127 11.15 0.74 9.66
N LEU A 128 10.17 1.59 9.91
CA LEU A 128 8.80 1.49 9.42
C LEU A 128 8.59 2.51 8.31
N THR A 129 8.34 2.02 7.10
CA THR A 129 7.98 2.86 5.96
C THR A 129 6.48 2.78 5.73
N VAL A 130 5.80 3.92 5.76
CA VAL A 130 4.36 4.03 5.60
C VAL A 130 4.06 4.95 4.42
N SER A 131 3.19 4.53 3.51
CA SER A 131 2.67 5.38 2.44
C SER A 131 1.17 5.22 2.25
N VAL A 132 0.50 6.30 1.86
CA VAL A 132 -0.94 6.32 1.54
C VAL A 132 -1.14 7.03 0.21
N GLN A 133 -1.65 6.30 -0.77
CA GLN A 133 -1.83 6.77 -2.14
C GLN A 133 -3.31 6.89 -2.46
N ALA A 134 -3.73 7.95 -3.14
CA ALA A 134 -5.11 8.11 -3.58
C ALA A 134 -5.52 7.01 -4.59
N LEU A 135 -6.85 6.79 -4.73
CA LEU A 135 -7.40 6.07 -5.88
C LEU A 135 -6.81 6.70 -7.14
N ALA A 136 -6.08 5.89 -7.91
CA ALA A 136 -5.14 6.27 -8.98
C ALA A 136 -3.74 6.67 -8.51
N ALA A 137 -2.95 5.67 -8.07
CA ALA A 137 -1.50 5.69 -8.30
C ALA A 137 -0.85 4.29 -8.42
N THR A 138 -1.63 3.20 -8.47
CA THR A 138 -1.11 1.89 -8.90
C THR A 138 -1.09 1.84 -10.43
N ALA A 139 -0.13 2.57 -11.01
CA ALA A 139 0.41 2.44 -12.37
C ALA A 139 1.52 3.47 -12.66
N ALA A 140 1.87 4.37 -11.72
CA ALA A 140 3.02 5.24 -11.85
C ALA A 140 4.30 4.56 -11.34
N GLN A 141 4.53 3.30 -11.72
CA GLN A 141 5.90 2.77 -11.79
C GLN A 141 6.33 2.93 -13.24
N VAL A 142 7.12 3.97 -13.49
CA VAL A 142 7.85 4.23 -14.74
C VAL A 142 6.95 4.22 -15.98
N MET A 143 5.97 5.13 -16.03
CA MET A 143 5.51 5.60 -17.34
C MET A 143 6.59 6.58 -17.85
N PRO A 144 7.19 6.38 -19.03
CA PRO A 144 7.98 7.44 -19.65
C PRO A 144 7.13 8.71 -19.69
N ALA A 145 7.74 9.87 -19.47
CA ALA A 145 7.01 11.13 -19.53
C ALA A 145 6.37 11.23 -20.92
N ALA A 146 5.08 11.59 -20.95
CA ALA A 146 4.38 11.74 -22.22
C ALA A 146 5.13 12.78 -23.09
N THR A 147 5.51 12.39 -24.30
CA THR A 147 6.26 13.23 -25.23
C THR A 147 5.30 13.88 -26.22
N GLY A 148 5.64 15.11 -26.61
CA GLY A 148 4.93 15.83 -27.67
C GLY A 148 3.59 16.47 -27.28
N PRO A 149 2.88 17.03 -28.29
CA PRO A 149 1.62 17.76 -28.08
C PRO A 149 0.46 16.83 -27.76
N ALA A 150 -0.60 17.39 -27.16
CA ALA A 150 -1.86 16.69 -26.97
C ALA A 150 -2.51 16.39 -28.34
N LEU A 151 -2.84 15.12 -28.58
CA LEU A 151 -3.43 14.69 -29.85
C LEU A 151 -4.96 14.79 -29.80
N THR A 152 -5.57 15.11 -30.93
CA THR A 152 -7.02 14.95 -31.12
C THR A 152 -7.36 13.47 -31.27
N PRO A 153 -8.57 13.02 -30.91
CA PRO A 153 -8.96 11.61 -31.05
C PRO A 153 -8.77 11.07 -32.48
N GLY A 154 -9.03 11.87 -33.52
CA GLY A 154 -8.80 11.46 -34.90
C GLY A 154 -7.33 11.18 -35.26
N ASN A 155 -6.39 11.84 -34.58
CA ASN A 155 -4.96 11.73 -34.86
C ASN A 155 -4.26 10.64 -34.03
N MET A 156 -4.84 10.22 -32.89
CA MET A 156 -4.22 9.23 -32.00
C MET A 156 -3.88 7.90 -32.69
N PRO A 157 -4.75 7.29 -33.53
CA PRO A 157 -4.42 6.04 -34.21
C PRO A 157 -3.31 6.19 -35.25
N ALA A 158 -3.23 7.36 -35.92
CA ALA A 158 -2.18 7.63 -36.91
C ALA A 158 -0.82 7.86 -36.24
N TYR A 159 -0.81 8.61 -35.12
CA TYR A 159 0.38 8.82 -34.30
C TYR A 159 0.91 7.50 -33.75
N CYS A 160 0.03 6.71 -33.12
CA CYS A 160 0.36 5.36 -32.63
C CYS A 160 1.00 4.48 -33.71
N ARG A 161 0.44 4.49 -34.93
CA ARG A 161 0.99 3.75 -36.08
C ARG A 161 2.42 4.15 -36.41
N GLY A 162 2.72 5.45 -36.40
CA GLY A 162 4.05 5.99 -36.66
C GLY A 162 5.08 5.58 -35.61
N GLU A 163 4.72 5.69 -34.33
CA GLU A 163 5.59 5.29 -33.20
C GLU A 163 5.93 3.80 -33.22
N VAL A 164 4.93 2.93 -33.46
CA VAL A 164 5.14 1.48 -33.61
C VAL A 164 6.04 1.18 -34.80
N SER A 165 5.79 1.83 -35.94
CA SER A 165 6.61 1.67 -37.14
C SER A 165 8.07 2.06 -36.89
N GLY A 166 8.31 3.17 -36.19
CA GLY A 166 9.64 3.61 -35.78
C GLY A 166 10.31 2.66 -34.79
N GLN A 167 9.59 2.23 -33.75
CA GLN A 167 10.14 1.33 -32.71
C GLN A 167 10.53 -0.03 -33.26
N TYR A 168 9.75 -0.60 -34.18
CA TYR A 168 9.99 -1.93 -34.73
C TYR A 168 10.69 -1.92 -36.10
N GLY A 169 11.05 -0.74 -36.63
CA GLY A 169 11.74 -0.61 -37.91
C GLY A 169 10.95 -1.13 -39.12
N THR A 170 9.62 -1.07 -39.09
CA THR A 170 8.75 -1.55 -40.18
C THR A 170 8.05 -0.40 -40.90
N ARG A 171 7.44 -0.66 -42.07
CA ARG A 171 6.62 0.34 -42.76
C ARG A 171 5.28 0.54 -42.03
N PRO A 172 4.75 1.77 -41.92
CA PRO A 172 3.47 2.02 -41.26
C PRO A 172 2.29 1.21 -41.80
N THR A 173 2.34 0.79 -43.07
CA THR A 173 1.30 -0.05 -43.70
C THR A 173 1.15 -1.43 -43.07
N TYR A 174 2.18 -1.93 -42.38
CA TYR A 174 2.15 -3.22 -41.66
C TYR A 174 1.64 -3.10 -40.22
N VAL A 175 1.33 -1.88 -39.78
CA VAL A 175 0.83 -1.60 -38.44
C VAL A 175 -0.68 -1.33 -38.50
N LYS A 176 -1.46 -2.25 -37.93
CA LYS A 176 -2.91 -2.14 -37.79
C LYS A 176 -3.24 -1.68 -36.37
N THR A 177 -3.87 -0.51 -36.26
CA THR A 177 -4.33 0.07 -35.00
C THR A 177 -5.84 -0.15 -34.83
N GLY A 178 -6.26 -0.47 -33.61
CA GLY A 178 -7.67 -0.62 -33.23
C GLY A 178 -8.32 0.70 -32.82
N ALA A 179 -9.50 0.59 -32.21
CA ALA A 179 -10.22 1.74 -31.66
C ALA A 179 -9.55 2.27 -30.39
N ILE A 180 -9.78 3.56 -30.10
CA ILE A 180 -9.34 4.20 -28.85
C ILE A 180 -10.19 3.67 -27.70
N ALA A 181 -9.53 3.19 -26.65
CA ALA A 181 -10.16 2.73 -25.43
C ALA A 181 -9.67 3.53 -24.22
N ARG A 182 -10.50 3.61 -23.18
CA ARG A 182 -10.15 4.28 -21.91
C ARG A 182 -9.35 3.34 -21.02
N ALA A 183 -8.30 3.87 -20.38
CA ALA A 183 -7.54 3.20 -19.32
C ALA A 183 -7.55 4.06 -18.04
N PRO A 184 -7.29 3.48 -16.86
CA PRO A 184 -7.01 4.26 -15.66
C PRO A 184 -5.87 5.26 -15.92
N GLY A 185 -6.15 6.56 -15.83
CA GLY A 185 -5.16 7.62 -16.04
C GLY A 185 -4.92 8.05 -17.49
N GLY A 186 -5.67 7.53 -18.48
CA GLY A 186 -5.51 7.94 -19.87
C GLY A 186 -6.27 7.09 -20.90
N PHE A 187 -5.63 6.85 -22.03
CA PHE A 187 -6.21 6.11 -23.16
C PHE A 187 -5.21 5.08 -23.69
N PHE A 188 -5.71 4.08 -24.40
CA PHE A 188 -4.87 3.13 -25.11
C PHE A 188 -5.44 2.76 -26.48
N ILE A 189 -4.56 2.28 -27.35
CA ILE A 189 -4.90 1.71 -28.65
C ILE A 189 -4.13 0.40 -28.79
N ASP A 190 -4.85 -0.71 -28.89
CA ASP A 190 -4.26 -2.00 -29.19
C ASP A 190 -4.15 -2.21 -30.69
N GLY A 191 -3.14 -2.96 -31.12
CA GLY A 191 -2.94 -3.25 -32.52
C GLY A 191 -2.01 -4.43 -32.77
N THR A 192 -1.77 -4.67 -34.05
CA THR A 192 -0.88 -5.71 -34.55
C THR A 192 0.10 -5.12 -35.55
N ILE A 193 1.35 -5.56 -35.47
CA ILE A 193 2.40 -5.25 -36.44
C ILE A 193 2.86 -6.54 -37.08
N ASP A 194 2.90 -6.57 -38.41
CA ASP A 194 3.50 -7.66 -39.16
C ASP A 194 5.01 -7.38 -39.34
N LYS A 195 5.85 -8.20 -38.71
CA LYS A 195 7.31 -8.13 -38.80
C LYS A 195 7.90 -9.09 -39.84
N GLY A 196 7.09 -9.61 -40.76
CA GLY A 196 7.54 -10.55 -41.79
C GLY A 196 7.98 -11.88 -41.18
N SER A 197 9.27 -12.19 -41.25
CA SER A 197 9.82 -13.48 -40.77
C SER A 197 9.68 -13.68 -39.26
N GLU A 198 9.56 -12.60 -38.47
CA GLU A 198 9.33 -12.67 -37.02
C GLU A 198 7.85 -12.83 -36.63
N GLY A 199 6.96 -12.86 -37.62
CA GLY A 199 5.51 -13.02 -37.45
C GLY A 199 4.78 -11.75 -36.99
N ILE A 200 3.48 -11.93 -36.71
CA ILE A 200 2.59 -10.84 -36.28
C ILE A 200 2.73 -10.66 -34.76
N LYS A 201 3.14 -9.47 -34.33
CA LYS A 201 3.28 -9.09 -32.92
C LYS A 201 2.12 -8.20 -32.49
N ARG A 202 1.71 -8.30 -31.23
CA ARG A 202 0.69 -7.43 -30.64
C ARG A 202 1.35 -6.32 -29.84
N PHE A 203 0.78 -5.13 -29.94
CA PHE A 203 1.24 -3.97 -29.19
C PHE A 203 0.06 -3.18 -28.59
N ARG A 204 0.39 -2.32 -27.63
CA ARG A 204 -0.49 -1.31 -27.06
C ARG A 204 0.21 0.05 -27.04
N CYS A 205 -0.33 1.03 -27.74
CA CYS A 205 0.03 2.42 -27.55
C CYS A 205 -0.69 2.96 -26.31
N ARG A 206 0.03 3.63 -25.41
CA ARG A 206 -0.54 4.29 -24.23
C ARG A 206 -0.49 5.80 -24.38
N PHE A 207 -1.52 6.46 -23.88
CA PHE A 207 -1.66 7.90 -23.86
C PHE A 207 -2.07 8.34 -22.45
N ASP A 208 -1.66 9.55 -22.05
CA ASP A 208 -2.07 10.13 -20.78
C ASP A 208 -3.51 10.71 -20.83
N ALA A 209 -3.96 11.27 -19.71
CA ALA A 209 -5.28 11.90 -19.61
C ALA A 209 -5.46 13.10 -20.55
N GLN A 210 -4.36 13.75 -20.97
CA GLN A 210 -4.34 14.86 -21.92
C GLN A 210 -4.23 14.39 -23.38
N ARG A 211 -4.23 13.07 -23.65
CA ARG A 211 -4.03 12.44 -24.97
C ARG A 211 -2.64 12.71 -25.56
N ARG A 212 -1.63 12.91 -24.72
CA ARG A 212 -0.22 12.90 -25.15
C ARG A 212 0.27 11.45 -25.17
N PHE A 213 1.09 11.13 -26.16
CA PHE A 213 1.63 9.79 -26.32
C PHE A 213 2.63 9.49 -25.20
N VAL A 214 2.57 8.28 -24.66
CA VAL A 214 3.41 7.84 -23.56
C VAL A 214 4.45 6.84 -24.06
N ASP A 215 4.00 5.69 -24.58
CA ASP A 215 4.87 4.67 -25.16
C ASP A 215 4.08 3.64 -25.99
N VAL A 216 4.84 2.75 -26.64
CA VAL A 216 4.37 1.52 -27.27
C VAL A 216 4.86 0.33 -26.44
N MET A 217 3.91 -0.41 -25.88
CA MET A 217 4.12 -1.58 -25.04
C MET A 217 3.91 -2.86 -25.87
N ALA A 218 4.89 -3.75 -25.89
CA ALA A 218 4.73 -5.08 -26.47
C ALA A 218 3.74 -5.90 -25.63
N MET A 219 2.77 -6.54 -26.28
CA MET A 219 1.75 -7.37 -25.61
C MET A 219 1.97 -8.87 -25.80
N THR A 220 2.82 -9.26 -26.76
CA THR A 220 3.30 -10.62 -26.89
C THR A 220 4.74 -10.65 -26.40
N PRO A 221 5.15 -11.57 -25.51
CA PRO A 221 6.55 -11.76 -25.19
C PRO A 221 7.31 -12.06 -26.49
N ASP A 222 8.38 -11.32 -26.73
CA ASP A 222 9.38 -11.76 -27.69
C ASP A 222 10.03 -12.99 -27.03
N GLY A 223 9.63 -14.18 -27.50
CA GLY A 223 10.19 -15.43 -27.01
C GLY A 223 11.71 -15.40 -27.13
N GLU A 224 12.36 -15.82 -26.05
CA GLU A 224 13.79 -16.14 -26.00
C GLU A 224 14.19 -17.17 -27.06
#